data_AF-A0A9D7LL73-F1
#
_entry.id   AF-A0A9D7LL73-F1
#
_cell.length_a   1.000
_cell.length_b   1.000
_cell.length_c   1.000
_cell.angle_alpha   90.00
_cell.angle_beta   90.00
_cell.angle_gamma   90.00
#
_symmetry.space_group_name_H-M   'P 1'
#
loop_
_entity.id
_entity.type
_entity.pdbx_description
1 polymer ?
#
loop_
_entity_poly.entity_id
_entity_poly.type
_entity_poly.pdbx_seq_one_letter_code
_entity_poly.pdbx_strand_id
1 'polypeptide(L)'
;MSARLERRVRRDFGERADVIVALLGESPHSERVHAAAVLYAAGNSDALIDSLALADIDWRDTLMRTYGTAYDLASEGWEVRLELALGPAVP
;
A
#
# COMPACT_ATOMS: atom_id res chain seq x y z
N MET A 1 -1.32 7.10 8.62
CA MET A 1 -2.27 6.44 7.69
C MET A 1 -3.18 7.47 7.04
N SER A 2 -3.51 7.34 5.75
CA SER A 2 -4.53 8.17 5.08
C SER A 2 -5.89 7.48 5.00
N ALA A 3 -6.98 8.27 4.90
CA ALA A 3 -8.34 7.74 4.81
C ALA A 3 -8.58 6.87 3.56
N ARG A 4 -7.97 7.22 2.42
CA ARG A 4 -8.11 6.44 1.17
C ARG A 4 -7.44 5.07 1.26
N LEU A 5 -6.29 5.00 1.91
CA LEU A 5 -5.58 3.75 2.12
C LEU A 5 -6.35 2.86 3.11
N GLU A 6 -6.91 3.44 4.17
CA GLU A 6 -7.74 2.73 5.14
C GLU A 6 -8.99 2.11 4.49
N ARG A 7 -9.69 2.85 3.61
CA ARG A 7 -10.80 2.31 2.81
C ARG A 7 -10.36 1.13 1.95
N ARG A 8 -9.20 1.24 1.31
CA ARG A 8 -8.63 0.15 0.48
C ARG A 8 -8.32 -1.08 1.32
N VAL A 9 -7.69 -0.90 2.48
CA VAL A 9 -7.39 -2.00 3.41
C VAL A 9 -8.66 -2.71 3.85
N ARG A 10 -9.70 -1.96 4.25
CA ARG A 10 -11.00 -2.57 4.62
C ARG A 10 -11.61 -3.39 3.51
N ARG A 11 -11.51 -2.90 2.28
CA ARG A 11 -12.04 -3.59 1.11
C ARG A 11 -11.27 -4.87 0.77
N ASP A 12 -9.94 -4.83 0.84
CA ASP A 12 -9.09 -5.93 0.38
C ASP A 12 -8.88 -7.01 1.46
N PHE A 13 -8.86 -6.64 2.76
CA PHE A 13 -8.51 -7.54 3.87
C PHE A 13 -9.68 -7.95 4.77
N GLY A 14 -10.88 -7.40 4.57
CA GLY A 14 -12.11 -7.80 5.27
C GLY A 14 -11.97 -7.81 6.79
N GLU A 15 -12.24 -8.94 7.44
CA GLU A 15 -12.18 -9.10 8.90
C GLU A 15 -10.80 -8.79 9.50
N ARG A 16 -9.73 -8.89 8.71
CA ARG A 16 -8.36 -8.58 9.17
C ARG A 16 -8.01 -7.10 9.06
N ALA A 17 -8.89 -6.28 8.50
CA ALA A 17 -8.58 -4.90 8.17
C ALA A 17 -8.12 -4.08 9.37
N ASP A 18 -8.74 -4.23 10.54
CA ASP A 18 -8.37 -3.44 11.72
C ASP A 18 -6.93 -3.74 12.19
N VAL A 19 -6.51 -5.01 12.12
CA VAL A 19 -5.14 -5.42 12.42
C VAL A 19 -4.17 -4.84 11.39
N ILE A 20 -4.53 -4.86 10.11
CA ILE A 20 -3.70 -4.28 9.05
C ILE A 20 -3.60 -2.75 9.17
N VAL A 21 -4.69 -2.07 9.53
CA VAL A 21 -4.71 -0.62 9.78
C VAL A 21 -3.80 -0.27 10.94
N ALA A 22 -3.84 -1.04 12.04
CA ALA A 22 -2.94 -0.84 13.17
C ALA A 22 -1.47 -1.05 12.76
N LEU A 23 -1.15 -2.15 12.06
CA LEU A 23 0.20 -2.47 11.58
C LEU A 23 0.81 -1.35 10.73
N LEU A 24 0.05 -0.86 9.74
CA LEU A 24 0.47 0.23 8.86
C LEU A 24 0.50 1.59 9.59
N GLY A 25 -0.27 1.76 10.67
CA GLY A 25 -0.28 2.95 11.51
C GLY A 25 1.01 3.12 12.33
N GLU A 26 1.59 2.00 12.77
CA GLU A 26 2.87 1.97 13.49
C GLU A 26 4.10 2.06 12.56
N SER A 27 3.92 1.74 11.28
CA SER A 27 5.00 1.77 10.29
C SER A 27 5.37 3.22 9.92
N PRO A 28 6.66 3.61 9.93
CA PRO A 28 7.11 4.97 9.64
C PRO A 28 7.11 5.31 8.14
N HIS A 29 6.73 4.36 7.27
CA HIS A 29 6.81 4.54 5.83
C HIS A 29 5.76 5.52 5.29
N SER A 30 6.05 6.10 4.14
CA SER A 30 5.13 7.00 3.46
C SER A 30 3.89 6.28 2.93
N GLU A 31 2.82 7.05 2.68
CA GLU A 31 1.60 6.52 2.06
C GLU A 31 1.88 5.80 0.74
N ARG A 32 2.82 6.28 -0.08
CA ARG A 32 3.21 5.65 -1.36
C ARG A 32 3.72 4.23 -1.15
N VAL A 33 4.56 4.03 -0.13
CA VAL A 33 5.15 2.72 0.20
C VAL A 33 4.09 1.80 0.79
N HIS A 34 3.27 2.29 1.73
CA HIS A 34 2.15 1.50 2.27
C HIS A 34 1.15 1.11 1.18
N ALA A 35 0.83 2.01 0.26
CA ALA A 35 -0.04 1.72 -0.86
C ALA A 35 0.56 0.67 -1.80
N ALA A 36 1.86 0.73 -2.09
CA ALA A 36 2.52 -0.28 -2.90
C ALA A 36 2.43 -1.66 -2.24
N ALA A 37 2.69 -1.74 -0.93
CA ALA A 37 2.57 -2.97 -0.16
C ALA A 37 1.14 -3.54 -0.18
N VAL A 38 0.12 -2.68 0.06
CA VAL A 38 -1.30 -3.06 0.04
C VAL A 38 -1.77 -3.50 -1.34
N LEU A 39 -1.39 -2.77 -2.39
CA LEU A 39 -1.79 -3.05 -3.78
C LEU A 39 -1.12 -4.32 -4.30
N TYR A 40 0.15 -4.55 -3.95
CA TYR A 40 0.85 -5.80 -4.24
C TYR A 40 0.22 -6.99 -3.51
N ALA A 41 -0.09 -6.83 -2.22
CA ALA A 41 -0.61 -7.89 -1.39
C ALA A 41 -2.03 -8.32 -1.79
N ALA A 42 -2.85 -7.40 -2.30
CA ALA A 42 -4.20 -7.68 -2.82
C ALA A 42 -5.07 -8.56 -1.88
N GLY A 43 -5.03 -8.27 -0.57
CA GLY A 43 -5.77 -9.01 0.47
C GLY A 43 -5.01 -10.17 1.12
N ASN A 44 -3.83 -10.54 0.61
CA ASN A 44 -2.97 -11.55 1.22
C ASN A 44 -2.12 -10.93 2.36
N SER A 45 -2.42 -11.29 3.61
CA SER A 45 -1.72 -10.77 4.79
C SER A 45 -0.23 -11.11 4.82
N ASP A 46 0.16 -12.31 4.40
CA ASP A 46 1.57 -12.74 4.43
C ASP A 46 2.38 -11.95 3.39
N ALA A 47 1.83 -11.77 2.18
CA ALA A 47 2.43 -10.95 1.14
C ALA A 47 2.58 -9.47 1.56
N LEU A 48 1.64 -8.96 2.37
CA LEU A 48 1.74 -7.62 2.93
C LEU A 48 2.87 -7.53 3.96
N ILE A 49 2.94 -8.47 4.90
CA ILE A 49 3.98 -8.51 5.94
C ILE A 49 5.36 -8.61 5.28
N ASP A 50 5.52 -9.50 4.31
CA ASP A 50 6.75 -9.65 3.53
C ASP A 50 7.12 -8.35 2.81
N SER A 51 6.13 -7.64 2.26
CA SER A 51 6.38 -6.37 1.59
C SER A 51 6.79 -5.27 2.57
N LEU A 52 6.21 -5.23 3.78
CA LEU A 52 6.59 -4.23 4.79
C LEU A 52 7.98 -4.51 5.36
N ALA A 53 8.31 -5.78 5.61
CA ALA A 53 9.65 -6.18 6.02
C ALA A 53 10.70 -5.81 4.95
N LEU A 54 10.36 -5.95 3.66
CA LEU A 54 11.22 -5.51 2.58
C LEU A 54 11.38 -3.99 2.55
N ALA A 55 10.32 -3.23 2.85
CA ALA A 55 10.39 -1.77 2.93
C ALA A 55 11.31 -1.26 4.05
N ASP A 56 11.43 -2.01 5.15
CA ASP A 56 12.35 -1.70 6.24
C ASP A 56 13.83 -1.87 5.83
N ILE A 57 14.10 -2.75 4.84
CA ILE A 57 15.44 -2.96 4.27
C ILE A 57 15.71 -1.92 3.17
N ASP A 58 14.85 -1.88 2.15
CA ASP A 58 14.85 -0.84 1.11
C ASP A 58 13.42 -0.59 0.61
N TRP A 59 12.89 0.60 0.91
CA TRP A 59 11.56 1.02 0.50
C TRP A 59 11.37 0.99 -1.03
N ARG A 60 12.44 1.13 -1.82
CA ARG A 60 12.35 1.07 -3.30
C ARG A 60 11.93 -0.31 -3.79
N ASP A 61 12.35 -1.38 -3.12
CA ASP A 61 11.99 -2.75 -3.54
C ASP A 61 10.49 -3.01 -3.38
N THR A 62 9.87 -2.41 -2.37
CA THR A 62 8.41 -2.44 -2.20
C THR A 62 7.69 -1.71 -3.33
N LEU A 63 8.21 -0.56 -3.78
CA LEU A 63 7.65 0.12 -4.94
C LEU A 63 7.83 -0.69 -6.22
N MET A 64 9.01 -1.30 -6.41
CA MET A 64 9.32 -2.11 -7.59
C MET A 64 8.40 -3.33 -7.75
N ARG A 65 7.81 -3.84 -6.67
CA ARG A 65 6.76 -4.88 -6.74
C ARG A 65 5.52 -4.45 -7.53
N THR A 66 5.32 -3.15 -7.72
CA THR A 66 4.23 -2.59 -8.52
C THR A 66 4.65 -2.17 -9.94
N TYR A 67 5.95 -2.25 -10.26
CA TYR A 67 6.48 -1.81 -11.55
C TYR A 67 5.86 -2.59 -12.72
N GLY A 68 5.47 -1.87 -13.78
CA GLY A 68 4.84 -2.47 -14.96
C GLY A 68 3.40 -2.96 -14.74
N THR A 69 2.82 -2.74 -13.56
CA THR A 69 1.40 -3.03 -13.28
C THR A 69 0.51 -1.81 -13.54
N ALA A 70 -0.81 -1.98 -13.48
CA ALA A 70 -1.76 -0.87 -13.54
C ALA A 70 -1.57 0.15 -12.40
N TYR A 71 -0.86 -0.23 -11.34
CA TYR A 71 -0.59 0.58 -10.16
C TYR A 71 0.90 0.88 -10.00
N ASP A 72 1.63 1.15 -11.09
CA ASP A 72 3.07 1.41 -11.02
C ASP A 72 3.40 2.63 -10.13
N LEU A 73 3.73 2.34 -8.87
CA LEU A 73 4.15 3.30 -7.88
C LEU A 73 5.67 3.41 -7.80
N ALA A 74 6.44 2.73 -8.67
CA ALA A 74 7.88 2.89 -8.77
C ALA A 74 8.26 4.05 -9.70
N SER A 75 7.50 4.21 -10.78
CA SER A 75 7.78 5.19 -11.84
C SER A 75 7.30 6.62 -11.54
N GLU A 76 7.72 7.56 -12.38
CA GLU A 76 7.20 8.93 -12.40
C GLU A 76 5.68 8.94 -12.67
N GLY A 77 4.97 9.92 -12.08
CA GLY A 77 3.52 10.04 -12.17
C GLY A 77 2.76 9.05 -11.28
N TRP A 78 3.43 8.47 -10.28
CA TRP A 78 2.82 7.56 -9.30
C TRP A 78 1.63 8.20 -8.58
N GLU A 79 1.61 9.52 -8.41
CA GLU A 79 0.54 10.26 -7.75
C GLU A 79 -0.81 10.03 -8.44
N VAL A 80 -0.82 10.11 -9.78
CA VAL A 80 -2.02 9.87 -10.61
C VAL A 80 -2.46 8.41 -10.51
N ARG A 81 -1.51 7.46 -10.55
CA ARG A 81 -1.83 6.03 -10.42
C ARG A 81 -2.33 5.66 -9.03
N LEU A 82 -1.78 6.29 -8.00
CA LEU A 82 -2.24 6.14 -6.63
C LEU A 82 -3.67 6.65 -6.46
N GLU A 83 -3.97 7.82 -7.03
CA GLU A 83 -5.32 8.36 -7.03
C GLU A 83 -6.31 7.48 -7.81
N LEU A 84 -5.92 6.95 -8.97
CA LEU A 84 -6.74 5.97 -9.71
C LEU A 84 -6.96 4.67 -8.90
N ALA A 85 -5.97 4.24 -8.12
CA ALA A 85 -6.02 2.98 -7.37
C ALA A 85 -6.82 3.06 -6.06
N LEU A 86 -6.72 4.19 -5.35
CA LEU A 86 -7.26 4.39 -4.00
C LEU A 86 -8.40 5.43 -3.94
N GLY A 87 -8.58 6.20 -5.01
CA GLY A 87 -9.43 7.39 -5.03
C GLY A 87 -8.71 8.65 -4.49
N PRO A 88 -9.44 9.76 -4.44
CA PRO A 88 -8.89 11.05 -4.01
C PRO A 88 -8.45 11.01 -2.54
N ALA A 89 -7.42 11.80 -2.22
CA ALA A 89 -6.87 11.92 -0.87
C ALA A 89 -7.84 12.65 0.08
N VAL A 90 -8.67 13.54 -0.46
CA VAL A 90 -9.73 14.26 0.26
C VAL A 90 -11.09 13.70 -0.21
N PRO A 91 -12.07 13.52 0.70
CA PRO A 91 -13.42 13.09 0.34
C PRO A 91 -14.12 14.01 -0.66
#